data_AF-A0A0J6YC59-F1
#
_entry.id   AF-A0A0J6YC59-F1
#
_cell.length_a   1.000
_cell.length_b   1.000
_cell.length_c   1.000
_cell.angle_alpha   90.00
_cell.angle_beta   90.00
_cell.angle_gamma   90.00
#
_symmetry.space_group_name_H-M   'P 1'
#
loop_
_entity.id
_entity.type
_entity.pdbx_description
1 polymer ?
#
loop_
_entity_poly.entity_id
_entity_poly.type
_entity_poly.pdbx_seq_one_letter_code
_entity_poly.pdbx_strand_id
1 'polypeptide(L)'
;MSKFIQSYTTIPKELFRLNNGPAVRLRAYPGPQRPTGLFDLLTYSGNVRPKALSPTTYMAPNGASMRPNTPKMHRLVDALRGNSIRIYSIPAGSPIPDDLILVHEFKDHYSLQARKEMTLDGEPEV
;
A
#
# COMPACT_ATOMS: atom_id res chain seq x y z
N MET A 1 -8.66 5.64 13.46
CA MET A 1 -8.81 6.02 12.04
C MET A 1 -7.44 6.29 11.47
N SER A 2 -7.15 5.87 10.23
CA SER A 2 -5.91 6.25 9.55
C SER A 2 -5.96 7.74 9.24
N LYS A 3 -4.88 8.45 9.59
CA LYS A 3 -4.68 9.86 9.26
C LYS A 3 -3.45 9.93 8.38
N PHE A 4 -3.53 10.72 7.30
CA PHE A 4 -2.34 11.09 6.53
C PHE A 4 -1.36 11.80 7.49
N ILE A 5 -0.15 11.26 7.66
CA ILE A 5 0.90 11.94 8.43
C ILE A 5 1.82 12.68 7.46
N GLN A 6 2.41 11.95 6.51
CA GLN A 6 3.39 12.47 5.56
C GLN A 6 3.45 11.59 4.32
N SER A 7 3.86 12.16 3.19
CA SER A 7 4.20 11.41 1.98
C SER A 7 5.66 11.55 1.57
N TYR A 8 6.15 10.56 0.83
CA TYR A 8 7.56 10.44 0.42
C TYR A 8 7.67 9.98 -1.03
N THR A 9 8.71 10.46 -1.72
CA THR A 9 9.19 10.00 -3.04
C THR A 9 10.47 9.17 -2.94
N THR A 10 10.97 8.96 -1.73
CA THR A 10 12.10 8.09 -1.41
C THR A 10 11.77 7.34 -0.13
N ILE A 11 12.14 6.06 -0.04
CA ILE A 11 11.84 5.22 1.12
C ILE A 11 12.59 5.77 2.36
N PRO A 12 11.90 6.26 3.41
CA PRO A 12 12.54 7.00 4.51
C PRO A 12 13.26 6.09 5.52
N LYS A 13 12.96 4.79 5.51
CA LYS A 13 13.57 3.76 6.35
C LYS A 13 13.27 2.39 5.74
N GLU A 14 13.98 1.35 6.15
CA GLU A 14 13.67 0.00 5.67
C GLU A 14 12.21 -0.38 5.98
N LEU A 15 11.50 -0.81 4.94
CA LEU A 15 10.09 -1.19 5.03
C LEU A 15 9.89 -2.61 4.52
N PHE A 16 8.95 -3.29 5.14
CA PHE A 16 8.62 -4.68 4.87
C PHE A 16 7.17 -4.81 4.44
N ARG A 17 6.93 -5.64 3.43
CA ARG A 17 5.60 -6.06 3.01
C ARG A 17 5.43 -7.55 3.23
N LEU A 18 4.35 -7.92 3.93
CA LEU A 18 3.86 -9.28 3.96
C LEU A 18 3.03 -9.54 2.71
N ASN A 19 3.34 -10.62 2.01
CA ASN A 19 2.66 -10.98 0.78
C ASN A 19 2.29 -12.46 0.78
N ASN A 20 1.10 -12.80 0.30
CA ASN A 20 0.71 -14.20 0.11
C ASN A 20 1.14 -14.64 -1.31
N GLY A 21 2.14 -15.51 -1.38
CA GLY A 21 2.77 -15.90 -2.63
C GLY A 21 3.79 -14.86 -3.14
N PRO A 22 4.43 -15.16 -4.28
CA PRO A 22 5.48 -14.31 -4.83
C PRO A 22 4.99 -13.07 -5.59
N ALA A 23 3.74 -13.08 -6.08
CA ALA A 23 3.19 -11.96 -6.83
C ALA A 23 2.53 -10.95 -5.89
N VAL A 24 2.92 -9.68 -5.97
CA VAL A 24 2.25 -8.60 -5.23
C VAL A 24 0.94 -8.26 -5.92
N ARG A 25 -0.18 -8.76 -5.38
CA ARG A 25 -1.53 -8.45 -5.87
C ARG A 25 -2.31 -7.70 -4.79
N LEU A 26 -2.84 -6.54 -5.15
CA LEU A 26 -3.70 -5.76 -4.26
C LEU A 26 -5.15 -6.20 -4.39
N ARG A 27 -5.86 -6.25 -3.26
CA ARG A 27 -7.28 -6.57 -3.19
C ARG A 27 -8.09 -5.32 -3.52
N ALA A 28 -8.32 -5.09 -4.81
CA ALA A 28 -9.19 -4.04 -5.30
C ALA A 28 -10.66 -4.39 -5.13
N TYR A 29 -11.47 -3.38 -4.84
CA TYR A 29 -12.92 -3.47 -4.92
C TYR A 29 -13.50 -2.26 -5.65
N PRO A 30 -14.56 -2.41 -6.45
CA PRO A 30 -15.27 -1.27 -7.02
C PRO A 30 -15.83 -0.36 -5.91
N GLY A 31 -15.49 0.93 -5.97
CA GLY A 31 -16.04 1.97 -5.10
C GLY A 31 -17.42 2.48 -5.57
N PRO A 32 -18.04 3.43 -4.85
CA PRO A 32 -17.54 4.08 -3.64
C PRO A 32 -17.78 3.27 -2.35
N GLN A 33 -18.66 2.26 -2.40
CA GLN A 33 -19.01 1.49 -1.22
C GLN A 33 -17.84 0.62 -0.77
N ARG A 34 -17.49 0.69 0.52
CA ARG A 34 -16.43 -0.15 1.08
C ARG A 34 -16.98 -1.58 1.24
N PRO A 35 -16.21 -2.62 0.90
CA PRO A 35 -16.62 -3.99 1.17
C PRO A 35 -16.63 -4.26 2.68
N THR A 36 -17.36 -5.30 3.10
CA THR A 36 -17.38 -5.78 4.49
C THR A 36 -16.08 -6.48 4.89
N GLY A 37 -15.36 -7.05 3.92
CA GLY A 37 -14.09 -7.77 4.12
C GLY A 37 -12.84 -6.89 4.00
N LEU A 38 -11.68 -7.54 4.10
CA LEU A 38 -10.39 -6.88 3.93
C LEU A 38 -10.15 -6.53 2.45
N PHE A 39 -9.70 -5.30 2.22
CA PHE A 39 -9.33 -4.79 0.91
C PHE A 39 -8.16 -3.80 1.03
N ASP A 40 -7.48 -3.55 -0.08
CA ASP A 40 -6.31 -2.67 -0.11
C ASP A 40 -6.61 -1.30 -0.74
N LEU A 41 -7.57 -1.23 -1.68
CA LEU A 41 -7.98 0.01 -2.33
C LEU A 41 -9.35 -0.12 -3.02
N LEU A 42 -9.91 1.03 -3.39
CA LEU A 42 -11.10 1.10 -4.23
C LEU A 42 -10.73 1.55 -5.64
N THR A 43 -11.40 0.96 -6.64
CA THR A 43 -11.34 1.40 -8.02
C THR A 43 -12.60 2.16 -8.40
N TYR A 44 -12.47 3.11 -9.34
CA TYR A 44 -13.56 3.89 -9.89
C TYR A 44 -13.45 3.78 -11.40
N SER A 45 -14.44 3.15 -12.04
CA SER A 45 -14.38 2.82 -13.48
C SER A 45 -13.11 2.06 -13.86
N GLY A 46 -12.65 1.15 -13.01
CA GLY A 46 -11.42 0.36 -13.22
C GLY A 46 -10.13 1.04 -12.75
N ASN A 47 -10.14 2.34 -12.45
CA ASN A 47 -8.94 3.09 -12.09
C ASN A 47 -8.77 3.29 -10.59
N VAL A 48 -7.52 3.30 -10.15
CA VAL A 48 -7.10 3.72 -8.80
C VAL A 48 -6.92 5.23 -8.80
N ARG A 49 -7.56 5.92 -7.85
CA ARG A 49 -7.42 7.38 -7.69
C ARG A 49 -6.22 7.74 -6.79
N PRO A 50 -5.48 8.82 -7.09
CA PRO A 50 -4.32 9.24 -6.31
C PRO A 50 -4.73 10.04 -5.06
N LYS A 51 -5.34 9.37 -4.07
CA LYS A 51 -5.91 10.03 -2.89
C LYS A 51 -4.89 10.74 -1.99
N ALA A 52 -3.62 10.36 -2.09
CA ALA A 52 -2.54 10.87 -1.27
C ALA A 52 -2.04 12.27 -1.66
N LEU A 53 -2.50 12.83 -2.78
CA LEU A 53 -2.09 14.16 -3.25
C LEU A 53 -2.66 15.31 -2.39
N SER A 54 -3.75 15.05 -1.68
CA SER A 54 -4.41 16.04 -0.83
C SER A 54 -4.65 15.46 0.57
N PRO A 55 -3.85 15.86 1.58
CA PRO A 55 -3.99 15.37 2.95
C PRO A 55 -5.37 15.63 3.56
N THR A 56 -6.04 16.73 3.18
CA THR A 56 -7.35 17.14 3.71
C THR A 56 -8.49 16.25 3.23
N THR A 57 -8.33 15.60 2.08
CA THR A 57 -9.33 14.70 1.48
C THR A 57 -8.89 13.24 1.51
N TYR A 58 -7.78 12.93 2.19
CA TYR A 58 -7.20 11.60 2.20
C TYR A 58 -8.11 10.58 2.89
N MET A 59 -8.35 9.45 2.22
CA MET A 59 -9.12 8.33 2.77
C MET A 59 -8.47 6.99 2.45
N ALA A 60 -8.02 6.27 3.49
CA ALA A 60 -7.45 4.93 3.37
C ALA A 60 -8.52 3.81 3.45
N PRO A 61 -8.19 2.55 3.06
CA PRO A 61 -6.94 2.14 2.43
C PRO A 61 -6.93 2.52 0.94
N ASN A 62 -5.74 2.73 0.39
CA ASN A 62 -5.56 3.11 -1.01
C ASN A 62 -4.23 2.58 -1.59
N GLY A 63 -3.73 1.43 -1.10
CA GLY A 63 -2.45 0.92 -1.56
C GLY A 63 -1.87 -0.25 -0.78
N ALA A 64 -0.62 -0.57 -1.13
CA ALA A 64 0.11 -1.70 -0.61
C ALA A 64 0.63 -1.41 0.80
N SER A 65 0.05 -2.07 1.81
CA SER A 65 0.52 -1.97 3.20
C SER A 65 1.98 -2.40 3.37
N MET A 66 2.74 -1.59 4.09
CA MET A 66 4.14 -1.78 4.45
C MET A 66 4.39 -1.35 5.90
N ARG A 67 5.37 -1.94 6.57
CA ARG A 67 5.74 -1.60 7.96
C ARG A 67 7.25 -1.70 8.15
N PRO A 68 7.86 -0.88 9.01
CA PRO A 68 9.25 -1.10 9.42
C PRO A 68 9.38 -2.34 10.31
N ASN A 69 10.61 -2.74 10.62
CA ASN A 69 10.92 -3.84 11.52
C ASN A 69 10.56 -3.49 12.98
N THR A 70 9.27 -3.58 13.33
CA THR A 70 8.72 -3.24 14.65
C THR A 70 8.13 -4.47 15.34
N PRO A 71 7.91 -4.43 16.67
CA PRO A 71 7.17 -5.48 17.36
C PRO A 71 5.77 -5.73 16.78
N LYS A 72 5.16 -4.71 16.15
CA LYS A 72 3.87 -4.89 15.46
C LYS A 72 4.03 -5.71 14.18
N MET A 73 5.10 -5.50 13.42
CA MET A 73 5.44 -6.32 12.25
C MET A 73 5.74 -7.77 12.67
N HIS A 74 6.50 -7.99 13.74
CA HIS A 74 6.76 -9.34 14.28
C HIS A 74 5.47 -10.07 14.63
N ARG A 75 4.57 -9.44 15.39
CA ARG A 75 3.26 -10.03 15.71
C ARG A 75 2.42 -10.36 14.48
N LEU A 76 2.54 -9.57 13.40
CA LEU A 76 1.87 -9.88 12.14
C LEU A 76 2.48 -11.13 11.51
N VAL A 77 3.80 -11.25 11.49
CA VAL A 77 4.52 -12.46 11.04
C VAL A 77 4.10 -13.69 11.86
N ASP A 78 4.09 -13.59 13.19
CA ASP A 78 3.71 -14.69 14.08
C ASP A 78 2.25 -15.14 13.92
N ALA A 79 1.37 -14.20 13.53
CA ALA A 79 -0.04 -14.47 13.28
C ALA A 79 -0.30 -15.10 11.90
N LEU A 80 0.67 -15.09 10.98
CA LEU A 80 0.50 -15.70 9.66
C LEU A 80 0.34 -17.22 9.78
N ARG A 81 -0.41 -17.78 8.84
CA ARG A 81 -0.63 -19.22 8.70
C ARG A 81 -0.38 -19.59 7.24
N GLY A 82 0.24 -20.75 7.03
CA GLY A 82 0.56 -21.26 5.70
C GLY A 82 2.02 -21.01 5.27
N ASN A 83 2.45 -21.75 4.24
CA ASN A 83 3.85 -21.83 3.81
C ASN A 83 4.18 -20.94 2.59
N SER A 84 3.19 -20.21 2.06
CA SER A 84 3.34 -19.39 0.86
C SER A 84 3.69 -17.92 1.14
N ILE A 85 3.80 -17.53 2.42
CA ILE A 85 4.07 -16.14 2.77
C ILE A 85 5.49 -15.75 2.36
N ARG A 86 5.59 -14.62 1.66
CA ARG A 86 6.84 -13.93 1.38
C ARG A 86 6.88 -12.62 2.15
N ILE A 87 8.06 -12.30 2.68
CA ILE A 87 8.34 -10.99 3.28
C ILE A 87 9.31 -10.28 2.34
N TYR A 88 8.86 -9.20 1.71
CA TYR A 88 9.70 -8.35 0.89
C TYR A 88 10.23 -7.20 1.74
N SER A 89 11.53 -6.91 1.64
CA SER A 89 12.13 -5.70 2.20
C SER A 89 12.44 -4.71 1.09
N ILE A 90 12.28 -3.42 1.40
CA ILE A 90 12.76 -2.31 0.58
C ILE A 90 13.68 -1.46 1.45
N PRO A 91 14.97 -1.32 1.06
CA PRO A 91 15.94 -0.54 1.82
C PRO A 91 15.55 0.94 1.99
N ALA A 92 16.05 1.57 3.04
CA ALA A 92 16.02 3.02 3.16
C ALA A 92 16.78 3.67 2.00
N GLY A 93 16.32 4.82 1.54
CA GLY A 93 16.94 5.55 0.42
C GLY A 93 16.57 5.03 -0.96
N SER A 94 15.82 3.93 -1.09
CA SER A 94 15.34 3.47 -2.40
C SER A 94 14.41 4.53 -3.03
N PRO A 95 14.63 4.90 -4.31
CA PRO A 95 13.74 5.82 -5.01
C PRO A 95 12.38 5.16 -5.24
N ILE A 96 11.32 5.96 -5.18
CA ILE A 96 9.97 5.53 -5.53
C ILE A 96 9.70 5.99 -6.97
N PRO A 97 9.14 5.12 -7.84
CA PRO A 97 8.71 5.52 -9.19
C PRO A 97 7.80 6.75 -9.17
N ASP A 98 7.89 7.60 -10.19
CA ASP A 98 7.19 8.90 -10.24
C ASP A 98 5.66 8.77 -10.25
N ASP A 99 5.13 7.63 -10.66
CA ASP A 99 3.70 7.31 -10.65
C ASP A 99 3.20 6.76 -9.31
N LEU A 100 4.11 6.54 -8.35
CA LEU A 100 3.81 6.06 -7.01
C LEU A 100 4.21 7.07 -5.93
N ILE A 101 3.62 6.89 -4.76
CA ILE A 101 3.90 7.69 -3.58
C ILE A 101 3.79 6.81 -2.34
N LEU A 102 4.76 6.93 -1.43
CA LEU A 102 4.68 6.26 -0.14
C LEU A 102 4.00 7.20 0.85
N VAL A 103 2.94 6.72 1.51
CA VAL A 103 2.22 7.46 2.54
C VAL A 103 2.53 6.83 3.89
N HIS A 104 3.04 7.62 4.82
CA HIS A 104 3.04 7.28 6.23
C HIS A 104 1.67 7.62 6.80
N GLU A 105 0.95 6.58 7.18
CA GLU A 105 -0.32 6.70 7.87
C GLU A 105 -0.10 6.68 9.40
N PHE A 106 -1.07 6.17 10.15
CA PHE A 106 -1.01 6.10 11.60
C PHE A 106 0.08 5.15 12.12
N LYS A 107 0.70 5.52 13.25
CA LYS A 107 1.71 4.69 13.96
C LYS A 107 2.87 4.29 13.04
N ASP A 108 3.07 2.99 12.82
CA ASP A 108 4.14 2.40 12.01
C ASP A 108 3.64 1.91 10.64
N HIS A 109 2.40 2.27 10.26
CA HIS A 109 1.82 1.81 9.00
C HIS A 109 2.17 2.77 7.87
N TYR A 110 2.75 2.21 6.82
CA TYR A 110 3.02 2.88 5.57
C TYR A 110 2.20 2.19 4.47
N SER A 111 1.92 2.92 3.40
CA SER A 111 1.20 2.39 2.24
C SER A 111 1.79 2.97 0.96
N LEU A 112 2.20 2.11 0.01
CA LEU A 112 2.62 2.52 -1.32
C LEU A 112 1.39 2.64 -2.21
N GLN A 113 1.16 3.82 -2.78
CA GLN A 113 -0.10 4.21 -3.44
C GLN A 113 0.16 4.82 -4.80
N ALA A 114 -0.89 4.88 -5.61
CA ALA A 114 -0.88 5.62 -6.87
C ALA A 114 -0.72 7.13 -6.61
N ARG A 115 0.19 7.77 -7.35
CA ARG A 115 0.39 9.22 -7.37
C ARG A 115 -0.30 9.89 -8.56
N LYS A 116 -0.63 9.11 -9.59
CA LYS A 116 -1.50 9.50 -10.70
C LYS A 116 -2.65 8.49 -10.83
N GLU A 117 -3.69 8.83 -11.57
CA GLU A 117 -4.73 7.86 -11.91
C GLU A 117 -4.14 6.74 -12.79
N MET A 118 -4.42 5.49 -12.45
CA MET A 118 -3.88 4.32 -13.17
C MET A 118 -4.74 3.06 -12.94
N THR A 119 -4.65 2.10 -13.87
CA THR A 119 -5.19 0.74 -13.69
C THR A 119 -4.28 -0.07 -12.74
N LEU A 120 -4.78 -1.19 -12.22
CA LEU A 120 -3.98 -2.06 -11.35
C LEU A 120 -2.98 -2.94 -12.09
N ASP A 121 -3.35 -3.39 -13.29
CA ASP A 121 -2.55 -4.33 -14.07
C ASP A 121 -1.54 -3.62 -14.98
N GLY A 122 -1.42 -2.28 -14.87
CA GLY A 122 -0.69 -1.46 -15.82
C GLY A 122 -1.48 -1.21 -17.11
N GLU A 123 -0.97 -0.35 -17.98
CA GLU A 123 -1.44 -0.31 -19.38
C GLU A 123 -1.09 -1.67 -20.01
N PRO A 124 -1.98 -2.29 -20.82
CA PRO A 124 -1.55 -3.41 -21.64
C PRO A 124 -0.33 -2.97 -22.47
N GLU A 125 0.75 -3.75 -22.44
CA GLU A 125 1.85 -3.54 -23.37
C GLU A 125 1.27 -3.56 -24.80
N VAL A 126 1.44 -2.44 -25.52
CA VAL A 126 1.00 -2.26 -26.90
C VAL A 126 2.05 -2.79 -27.85
#